data_AF-A0A5E4CB49-F1
#
_entry.id   AF-A0A5E4CB49-F1
#
_cell.length_a   1.000
_cell.length_b   1.000
_cell.length_c   1.000
_cell.angle_alpha   90.00
_cell.angle_beta   90.00
_cell.angle_gamma   90.00
#
_symmetry.space_group_name_H-M   'P 1'
#
loop_
_entity.id
_entity.type
_entity.pdbx_description
1 polymer ?
#
loop_
_entity_poly.entity_id
_entity_poly.type
_entity_poly.pdbx_seq_one_letter_code
_entity_poly.pdbx_strand_id
1 'polypeptide(L)'
;MFLLLLDSEKEFYILPHRVFVPIPGSTVKLCDYKFGDESAEEIRDHFREMLDHTVQIEDLEIAEEVNTACMSSMNNEASLEHKDDKQLEQPIKTTVMLKIRQNIGVIAAFAVAVLAAGISFHYFSD
;
A
#
# COMPACT_ATOMS: atom_id res chain seq x y z
N MET A 1 2.41 -12.57 23.24
CA MET A 1 3.07 -13.79 23.77
C MET A 1 3.65 -14.53 22.58
N PHE A 2 4.90 -14.18 22.21
CA PHE A 2 5.67 -14.84 21.16
C PHE A 2 6.24 -16.13 21.73
N LEU A 3 5.55 -17.25 21.54
CA LEU A 3 6.13 -18.56 21.77
C LEU A 3 5.47 -19.57 20.83
N LEU A 4 6.20 -19.97 19.81
CA LEU A 4 6.24 -21.37 19.41
C LEU A 4 7.71 -21.75 19.25
N LEU A 5 8.30 -22.11 20.39
CA LEU A 5 9.50 -22.92 20.43
C LEU A 5 9.06 -24.35 20.07
N LEU A 6 9.42 -24.79 18.87
CA LEU A 6 9.42 -26.20 18.49
C LEU A 6 10.80 -26.48 17.91
N ASP A 7 11.57 -27.23 18.70
CA ASP A 7 12.86 -27.79 18.35
C ASP A 7 12.65 -28.85 17.26
N SER A 8 12.86 -28.41 16.04
CA SER A 8 13.11 -29.15 14.82
C SER A 8 14.08 -28.22 14.09
N GLU A 9 15.11 -28.72 13.41
CA GLU A 9 15.95 -27.87 12.55
C GLU A 9 15.11 -27.26 11.44
N LYS A 10 14.38 -26.22 11.81
CA LYS A 10 13.33 -25.57 11.08
C LYS A 10 13.85 -24.17 11.02
N GLU A 11 14.42 -23.83 9.86
CA GLU A 11 14.76 -22.45 9.54
C GLU A 11 13.53 -21.61 9.89
N PHE A 12 13.66 -20.79 10.94
CA PHE A 12 12.60 -19.88 11.34
C PHE A 12 12.64 -18.75 10.32
N TYR A 13 11.86 -18.88 9.24
CA TYR A 13 11.68 -17.80 8.30
C TYR A 13 10.95 -16.66 9.02
N ILE A 14 11.70 -15.59 9.30
CA ILE A 14 11.15 -14.37 9.88
C ILE A 14 10.33 -13.71 8.76
N LEU A 15 9.01 -13.68 8.91
CA LEU A 15 8.16 -13.00 7.95
C LEU A 15 8.33 -11.48 8.08
N PRO A 16 8.32 -10.73 6.97
CA PRO A 16 8.40 -9.27 7.00
C PRO A 16 7.27 -8.65 7.82
N HIS A 17 7.57 -7.61 8.58
CA HIS A 17 6.58 -6.96 9.44
C HIS A 17 5.68 -6.02 8.62
N ARG A 18 4.36 -6.21 8.68
CA ARG A 18 3.38 -5.35 7.99
C ARG A 18 3.10 -4.07 8.78
N VAL A 19 3.38 -2.93 8.18
CA VAL A 19 3.10 -1.60 8.72
C VAL A 19 1.88 -1.01 8.02
N PHE A 20 0.94 -0.44 8.78
CA PHE A 20 -0.28 0.15 8.22
C PHE A 20 -0.41 1.62 8.58
N VAL A 21 -0.57 2.47 7.57
CA VAL A 21 -0.75 3.92 7.73
C VAL A 21 -2.13 4.33 7.21
N PRO A 22 -2.97 5.02 8.02
CA PRO A 22 -4.28 5.47 7.57
C PRO A 22 -4.16 6.58 6.51
N ILE A 23 -4.96 6.51 5.45
CA ILE A 23 -5.02 7.56 4.43
C ILE A 23 -6.06 8.62 4.88
N PRO A 24 -5.68 9.90 5.04
CA PRO A 24 -6.60 10.95 5.48
C PRO A 24 -7.84 11.04 4.59
N GLY A 25 -9.02 11.07 5.21
CA GLY A 25 -10.31 11.14 4.50
C GLY A 25 -10.77 9.85 3.83
N SER A 26 -10.09 8.72 4.07
CA SER A 26 -10.45 7.39 3.55
C SER A 26 -10.63 6.37 4.68
N THR A 27 -11.38 5.31 4.41
CA THR A 27 -11.49 4.13 5.29
C THR A 27 -10.39 3.09 5.02
N VAL A 28 -9.56 3.31 4.00
CA VAL A 28 -8.48 2.41 3.59
C VAL A 28 -7.16 2.81 4.28
N LYS A 29 -6.33 1.81 4.58
CA LYS A 29 -4.96 1.99 5.08
C LYS A 29 -3.96 1.58 4.00
N LEU A 30 -2.89 2.36 3.86
CA LEU A 30 -1.70 1.94 3.12
C LEU A 30 -0.99 0.85 3.93
N CYS A 31 -0.56 -0.22 3.27
CA CYS A 31 0.22 -1.29 3.85
C CYS A 31 1.62 -1.25 3.25
N ASP A 32 2.63 -1.30 4.09
CA ASP A 32 4.03 -1.43 3.71
C ASP A 32 4.69 -2.57 4.50
N TYR A 33 5.89 -2.97 4.10
CA TYR A 33 6.65 -4.04 4.75
C TYR A 33 7.95 -3.50 5.30
N LYS A 34 8.22 -3.84 6.56
CA LYS A 34 9.50 -3.60 7.21
C LYS A 34 10.27 -4.90 7.28
N PHE A 35 11.44 -4.90 6.65
CA PHE A 35 12.42 -5.98 6.64
C PHE A 35 13.50 -5.71 7.69
N GLY A 36 14.28 -6.75 8.02
CA GLY A 36 15.40 -6.64 8.94
C GLY A 36 16.62 -5.97 8.28
N ASP A 37 17.80 -6.49 8.58
CA ASP A 37 19.07 -6.20 7.90
C ASP A 37 19.24 -6.98 6.59
N GLU A 38 18.13 -7.24 5.90
CA GLU A 38 18.05 -8.07 4.71
C GLU A 38 18.45 -7.28 3.46
N SER A 39 19.16 -7.95 2.55
CA SER A 39 19.54 -7.42 1.24
C SER A 39 18.35 -7.24 0.31
N ALA A 40 18.50 -6.41 -0.73
CA ALA A 40 17.45 -6.21 -1.73
C ALA A 40 17.09 -7.52 -2.46
N GLU A 41 18.05 -8.43 -2.63
CA GLU A 41 17.84 -9.75 -3.20
C GLU A 41 16.97 -10.64 -2.32
N GLU A 42 17.23 -10.66 -1.00
CA GLU A 42 16.43 -11.39 -0.03
C GLU A 42 15.01 -10.81 0.04
N ILE A 43 14.89 -9.47 0.09
CA ILE A 43 13.60 -8.77 0.08
C ILE A 43 12.79 -9.12 -1.17
N ARG A 44 13.41 -9.11 -2.35
CA ARG A 44 12.76 -9.51 -3.61
C ARG A 44 12.28 -10.95 -3.54
N ASP A 45 13.07 -11.85 -2.98
CA ASP A 45 12.72 -13.26 -2.87
C ASP A 45 11.53 -13.47 -1.91
N HIS A 46 11.43 -12.69 -0.84
CA HIS A 46 10.23 -12.63 0.02
C HIS A 46 8.99 -12.14 -0.74
N PHE A 47 9.12 -11.09 -1.55
CA PHE A 47 8.00 -10.62 -2.38
C PHE A 47 7.56 -11.67 -3.39
N ARG A 48 8.50 -12.40 -4.00
CA ARG A 48 8.21 -13.53 -4.89
C ARG A 48 7.41 -14.61 -4.17
N GLU A 49 7.82 -15.00 -2.97
CA GLU A 49 7.10 -16.02 -2.19
C GLU A 49 5.71 -15.54 -1.74
N MET A 50 5.60 -14.30 -1.27
CA MET A 50 4.34 -13.75 -0.74
C MET A 50 3.32 -13.43 -1.83
N LEU A 51 3.76 -12.98 -3.00
CA LEU A 51 2.90 -12.48 -4.07
C LEU A 51 2.82 -13.42 -5.28
N ASP A 52 3.60 -14.50 -5.30
CA ASP A 52 3.81 -15.38 -6.45
C ASP A 52 4.17 -14.57 -7.72
N HIS A 53 4.96 -13.50 -7.54
CA HIS A 53 5.28 -12.54 -8.58
C HIS A 53 6.74 -12.10 -8.53
N THR A 54 7.42 -12.10 -9.68
CA THR A 54 8.80 -11.63 -9.80
C THR A 54 8.83 -10.10 -9.92
N VAL A 55 9.35 -9.45 -8.89
CA VAL A 55 9.61 -8.00 -8.86
C VAL A 55 11.06 -7.76 -9.28
N GLN A 56 11.33 -6.72 -10.09
CA GLN A 56 12.71 -6.32 -10.38
C GLN A 56 13.27 -5.49 -9.23
N ILE A 57 14.57 -5.58 -8.98
CA ILE A 57 15.21 -4.86 -7.86
C ILE A 57 15.10 -3.35 -8.07
N GLU A 58 15.15 -2.89 -9.31
CA GLU A 58 15.04 -1.48 -9.67
C GLU A 58 13.66 -0.88 -9.36
N ASP A 59 12.64 -1.73 -9.26
CA ASP A 59 11.28 -1.33 -8.91
C ASP A 59 11.02 -1.37 -7.40
N LEU A 60 11.98 -1.84 -6.60
CA LEU A 60 11.88 -1.94 -5.15
C LEU A 60 12.34 -0.64 -4.49
N GLU A 61 11.42 0.06 -3.84
CA GLU A 61 11.72 1.24 -3.03
C GLU A 61 12.07 0.82 -1.60
N ILE A 62 13.33 0.96 -1.20
CA ILE A 62 13.81 0.65 0.15
C ILE A 62 14.27 1.95 0.82
N ALA A 63 13.68 2.26 1.98
CA ALA A 63 14.09 3.38 2.82
C ALA A 63 14.51 2.88 4.20
N GLU A 64 15.66 3.34 4.69
CA GLU A 64 16.13 3.04 6.04
C GLU A 64 15.47 3.98 7.06
N GLU A 65 14.84 3.41 8.10
CA GLU A 65 14.24 4.17 9.18
C GLU A 65 15.28 4.50 10.26
N VAL A 66 15.69 5.77 10.35
CA VAL A 66 16.48 6.26 11.49
C VAL A 66 15.60 6.42 12.72
N ASN A 67 15.77 5.55 13.71
CA ASN A 67 15.04 5.64 14.97
C ASN A 67 15.49 6.86 15.79
N THR A 68 14.70 7.93 15.74
CA THR A 68 14.97 9.19 16.48
C THR A 68 14.66 9.10 17.98
N ALA A 69 14.16 7.97 18.49
CA ALA A 69 13.84 7.83 19.91
C ALA A 69 15.06 7.99 20.83
N CYS A 70 16.27 7.71 20.33
CA CYS A 70 17.52 7.94 21.08
C CYS A 70 17.89 9.44 21.15
N MET A 71 17.41 10.28 20.23
CA MET A 71 17.78 11.70 20.17
C MET A 71 16.95 12.60 21.09
N SER A 72 15.77 12.14 21.57
CA SER A 72 14.95 12.95 22.48
C SER A 72 15.46 12.97 23.93
N SER A 73 16.48 12.18 24.26
CA SER A 73 17.03 12.11 25.63
C SER A 73 18.05 13.22 25.95
N MET A 74 18.44 14.07 24.99
CA MET A 74 19.54 15.02 25.18
C MET A 74 19.16 16.50 25.07
N ASN A 75 17.91 16.88 24.79
CA ASN A 75 17.58 18.30 24.55
C ASN A 75 16.31 18.74 25.29
N ASN A 76 16.29 18.63 26.61
CA ASN A 76 15.34 19.36 27.46
C ASN A 76 16.10 20.46 28.21
N GLU A 77 16.49 21.53 27.50
CA GLU A 77 16.65 22.89 28.04
C GLU A 77 17.12 23.82 26.91
N ALA A 78 16.19 24.53 26.28
CA ALA A 78 16.34 25.95 25.93
C ALA A 78 15.12 26.41 25.13
N SER A 79 14.33 27.26 25.80
CA SER A 79 13.32 28.15 25.25
C SER A 79 13.82 28.92 24.01
N LEU A 80 13.03 28.94 22.93
CA LEU A 80 12.85 30.17 22.15
C LEU A 80 11.56 30.13 21.31
N GLU A 81 10.64 30.99 21.73
CA GLU A 81 9.45 31.47 21.05
C GLU A 81 9.78 32.21 19.73
N HIS A 82 9.23 31.80 18.58
CA HIS A 82 8.82 32.78 17.56
C HIS A 82 7.80 32.21 16.56
N LYS A 83 6.76 33.01 16.31
CA LYS A 83 5.65 32.83 15.36
C LYS A 83 6.13 32.98 13.90
N ASP A 84 5.42 32.38 12.93
CA ASP A 84 4.62 33.12 11.94
C ASP A 84 3.87 32.19 10.98
N ASP A 85 2.65 32.60 10.67
CA ASP A 85 1.65 31.99 9.80
C ASP A 85 2.00 32.18 8.32
N LYS A 86 1.94 31.12 7.50
CA LYS A 86 1.67 31.25 6.04
C LYS A 86 0.70 30.18 5.53
N GLN A 87 -0.56 30.55 5.66
CA GLN A 87 -1.73 30.31 4.82
C GLN A 87 -1.46 29.86 3.35
N LEU A 88 -2.04 28.69 3.02
CA LEU A 88 -2.90 28.38 1.86
C LEU A 88 -2.35 28.54 0.42
N GLU A 89 -2.07 27.41 -0.23
CA GLU A 89 -2.16 27.25 -1.69
C GLU A 89 -2.96 25.96 -1.99
N GLN A 90 -4.01 26.10 -2.81
CA GLN A 90 -5.11 25.15 -2.99
C GLN A 90 -4.79 24.03 -4.01
N PRO A 91 -5.27 22.78 -3.82
CA PRO A 91 -5.25 21.76 -4.87
C PRO A 91 -6.60 21.75 -5.62
N ILE A 92 -6.81 22.67 -6.58
CA ILE A 92 -8.08 22.73 -7.37
C ILE A 92 -8.05 21.85 -8.64
N LYS A 93 -6.91 21.28 -9.05
CA LYS A 93 -6.80 20.66 -10.39
C LYS A 93 -6.96 19.14 -10.47
N THR A 94 -7.16 18.42 -9.36
CA THR A 94 -7.16 16.94 -9.37
C THR A 94 -8.54 16.29 -9.40
N THR A 95 -9.61 17.03 -9.11
CA THR A 95 -10.97 16.47 -8.98
C THR A 95 -11.60 16.04 -10.31
N VAL A 96 -11.16 16.60 -11.45
CA VAL A 96 -11.77 16.32 -12.76
C VAL A 96 -11.22 15.04 -13.41
N MET A 97 -9.98 14.65 -13.12
CA MET A 97 -9.33 13.50 -13.76
C MET A 97 -9.83 12.14 -13.22
N LEU A 98 -10.32 12.09 -11.98
CA LEU A 98 -10.74 10.84 -11.32
C LEU A 98 -12.09 10.28 -11.82
N LYS A 99 -12.97 11.13 -12.37
CA LYS A 99 -14.31 10.70 -12.81
C LYS A 99 -14.31 9.85 -14.09
N ILE A 100 -13.27 9.95 -14.91
CA ILE A 100 -13.19 9.23 -16.20
C ILE A 100 -12.78 7.76 -16.01
N ARG A 101 -12.05 7.41 -14.95
CA ARG A 101 -11.61 6.01 -14.74
C ARG A 101 -12.64 5.12 -14.04
N GLN A 102 -13.65 5.68 -13.38
CA GLN A 102 -14.59 4.93 -12.55
C GLN A 102 -15.77 4.30 -13.32
N ASN A 103 -15.95 4.58 -14.61
CA ASN A 103 -17.12 4.17 -15.39
C ASN A 103 -16.87 3.01 -16.36
N ILE A 104 -15.64 2.50 -16.49
CA ILE A 104 -15.31 1.39 -17.41
C ILE A 104 -16.13 0.14 -17.06
N GLY A 105 -16.27 -0.17 -15.77
CA GLY A 105 -17.08 -1.31 -15.31
C GLY A 105 -18.55 -1.18 -15.66
N VAL A 106 -19.12 0.02 -15.60
CA VAL A 106 -20.53 0.29 -15.95
C VAL A 106 -20.75 0.10 -17.45
N ILE A 107 -19.83 0.59 -18.29
CA ILE A 107 -19.91 0.44 -19.74
C ILE A 107 -19.82 -1.03 -20.14
N ALA A 108 -18.90 -1.79 -19.55
CA ALA A 108 -18.75 -3.23 -19.80
C ALA A 108 -20.00 -4.02 -19.39
N ALA A 109 -20.55 -3.75 -18.19
CA ALA A 109 -21.75 -4.42 -17.71
C ALA A 109 -22.98 -4.12 -18.60
N PHE A 110 -23.12 -2.87 -19.05
CA PHE A 110 -24.20 -2.48 -19.96
C PHE A 110 -24.10 -3.20 -21.31
N ALA A 111 -22.91 -3.28 -21.90
CA ALA A 111 -22.70 -3.99 -23.17
C ALA A 111 -23.05 -5.49 -23.06
N VAL A 112 -22.62 -6.15 -21.98
CA VAL A 112 -22.95 -7.56 -21.72
C VAL A 112 -24.45 -7.77 -21.55
N ALA A 113 -25.14 -6.89 -20.82
CA ALA A 113 -26.58 -6.98 -20.61
C ALA A 113 -27.37 -6.84 -21.92
N VAL A 114 -26.99 -5.90 -22.79
CA VAL A 114 -27.63 -5.71 -24.11
C VAL A 114 -27.41 -6.94 -25.01
N LEU A 115 -26.18 -7.48 -25.04
CA LEU A 115 -25.88 -8.70 -25.79
C LEU A 115 -26.69 -9.90 -25.29
N ALA A 116 -26.74 -10.10 -23.97
CA ALA A 116 -27.49 -11.19 -23.35
C ALA A 116 -28.99 -11.07 -23.68
N ALA A 117 -29.57 -9.87 -23.54
CA ALA A 117 -30.97 -9.64 -23.86
C ALA A 117 -31.27 -9.88 -25.35
N GLY A 118 -30.39 -9.44 -26.25
CA GLY A 118 -30.53 -9.67 -27.69
C GLY A 118 -30.47 -11.14 -28.08
N ILE A 119 -29.50 -11.89 -27.54
CA ILE A 119 -29.39 -13.34 -27.76
C ILE A 119 -30.60 -14.07 -27.17
N SER A 120 -31.03 -13.72 -25.95
CA SER A 120 -32.22 -14.30 -25.34
C SER A 120 -33.47 -14.03 -26.16
N PHE A 121 -33.68 -12.79 -26.61
CA PHE A 121 -34.84 -12.46 -27.44
C PHE A 121 -34.83 -13.23 -28.76
N HIS A 122 -33.66 -13.35 -29.42
CA HIS A 122 -33.53 -14.17 -30.62
C HIS A 122 -33.78 -15.66 -30.36
N TYR A 123 -33.27 -16.20 -29.25
CA TYR A 123 -33.48 -17.60 -28.87
C TYR A 123 -34.94 -17.93 -28.53
N PHE A 124 -35.66 -17.01 -27.88
CA PHE A 124 -37.08 -17.18 -27.53
C PHE A 124 -38.06 -16.80 -28.65
N SER A 125 -37.57 -16.29 -29.79
CA SER A 125 -38.42 -15.91 -30.93
C SER A 125 -38.52 -16.98 -32.03
N ASP A 126 -37.73 -18.06 -31.93
CA ASP A 126 -37.88 -19.31 -32.70
C ASP A 126 -38.76 -20.31 -31.93
#